data_AF-A0A0Q5IMX4-F1
#
_entry.id   AF-A0A0Q5IMX4-F1
#
_cell.length_a   1.000
_cell.length_b   1.000
_cell.length_c   1.000
_cell.angle_alpha   90.00
_cell.angle_beta   90.00
_cell.angle_gamma   90.00
#
_symmetry.space_group_name_H-M   'P 1'
#
loop_
_entity.id
_entity.type
_entity.pdbx_description
1 polymer ?
#
loop_
_entity_poly.entity_id
_entity_poly.type
_entity_poly.pdbx_seq_one_letter_code
_entity_poly.pdbx_strand_id
1 'polypeptide(L)' 'MSYPVIERREDDGSGTPGRMLSVVFPAILFLLGLALFTVAFNVGDWGPWAFSGGIIAISLSFAIPTTILPALEDRA' A
#
# COMPACT_ATOMS: atom_id res chain seq x y z
N MET A 1 -33.93 22.55 -21.23
CA MET A 1 -33.68 21.18 -20.72
C MET A 1 -32.34 21.22 -20.00
N SER A 2 -32.33 21.29 -18.67
CA SER A 2 -31.08 21.17 -17.89
C SER A 2 -30.68 19.71 -17.92
N TYR A 3 -29.58 19.39 -18.60
CA TYR A 3 -28.93 18.11 -18.39
C TYR A 3 -28.47 18.07 -16.92
N PRO A 4 -28.67 16.95 -16.20
CA PRO A 4 -27.97 16.76 -14.94
C PRO A 4 -26.48 16.73 -15.29
N VAL A 5 -25.75 17.77 -14.90
CA VAL A 5 -24.30 17.74 -14.87
C VAL A 5 -23.96 16.66 -13.85
N ILE A 6 -23.62 15.46 -14.34
CA ILE A 6 -22.89 14.49 -13.54
C ILE A 6 -21.53 15.14 -13.34
N GLU A 7 -21.41 15.90 -12.26
CA GLU A 7 -20.15 16.47 -11.82
C GLU A 7 -19.28 15.27 -11.48
N ARG A 8 -18.43 14.90 -12.44
CA ARG A 8 -17.39 13.90 -12.23
C ARG A 8 -16.53 14.49 -11.13
N ARG A 9 -16.62 13.92 -9.92
CA ARG A 9 -15.78 14.23 -8.76
C ARG A 9 -14.33 13.83 -9.08
N GLU A 10 -13.73 14.51 -10.04
CA GLU A 10 -12.39 14.26 -10.55
C GLU A 10 -11.37 15.32 -10.12
N ASP A 11 -11.78 16.34 -9.36
CA ASP A 11 -10.96 17.54 -9.16
C ASP A 11 -10.62 17.90 -7.71
N ASP A 12 -10.24 16.92 -6.89
CA ASP A 12 -9.41 17.19 -5.68
C ASP A 12 -7.98 16.63 -5.84
N GLY A 13 -7.50 16.63 -7.08
CA GLY A 13 -6.23 16.07 -7.54
C GLY A 13 -4.97 16.89 -7.22
N SER A 14 -4.91 17.60 -6.08
CA SER A 14 -3.69 18.28 -5.63
C SER A 14 -3.29 17.85 -4.21
N GLY A 15 -2.48 16.80 -4.12
CA GLY A 15 -1.63 16.55 -2.94
C GLY A 15 -2.29 15.95 -1.69
N THR A 16 -3.36 15.18 -1.81
CA THR A 16 -4.02 14.58 -0.64
C THR A 16 -3.19 13.45 0.00
N PRO A 17 -3.03 13.42 1.34
CA PRO A 17 -2.42 12.31 2.09
C PRO A 17 -2.99 10.93 1.69
N GLY A 18 -4.26 10.88 1.29
CA GLY A 18 -4.94 9.68 0.83
C GLY A 18 -4.27 9.00 -0.38
N ARG A 19 -3.72 9.75 -1.36
CA ARG A 19 -3.03 9.16 -2.52
C ARG A 19 -1.67 8.58 -2.15
N MET A 20 -0.96 9.20 -1.21
CA MET A 20 0.30 8.66 -0.67
C MET A 20 0.07 7.35 0.09
N LEU A 21 -0.95 7.30 0.94
CA LEU A 21 -1.28 6.11 1.73
C LEU A 21 -1.88 4.97 0.90
N SER A 22 -2.62 5.26 -0.16
CA SER A 22 -3.28 4.25 -1.00
C SER A 22 -2.40 3.67 -2.10
N VAL A 23 -1.37 4.39 -2.58
CA VAL A 23 -0.57 3.96 -3.73
C VAL A 23 0.92 3.95 -3.44
N VAL A 24 1.47 5.05 -2.93
CA VAL A 24 2.93 5.20 -2.77
C VAL A 24 3.47 4.32 -1.65
N PHE A 25 2.83 4.36 -0.48
CA PHE A 25 3.24 3.58 0.67
C PHE A 25 3.19 2.06 0.40
N PRO A 26 2.10 1.50 -0.15
CA PRO A 26 2.04 0.11 -0.60
C PRO A 26 3.15 -0.27 -1.57
N ALA A 27 3.43 0.58 -2.57
CA ALA A 27 4.48 0.32 -3.55
C ALA A 27 5.88 0.24 -2.91
N ILE A 28 6.18 1.14 -1.98
CA ILE A 28 7.44 1.10 -1.21
C ILE A 28 7.52 -0.19 -0.39
N LEU A 29 6.43 -0.56 0.28
CA LEU A 29 6.38 -1.78 1.09
C LEU A 29 6.62 -3.05 0.26
N PHE A 30 6.06 -3.08 -0.95
CA PHE A 30 6.28 -4.16 -1.90
C PHE A 30 7.74 -4.27 -2.32
N LEU A 31 8.36 -3.15 -2.72
CA LEU A 31 9.78 -3.10 -3.08
C LEU A 31 10.68 -3.48 -1.91
N LEU A 32 10.35 -3.03 -0.70
CA LEU A 32 11.05 -3.41 0.52
C LEU A 32 10.96 -4.92 0.76
N GLY A 33 9.78 -5.52 0.55
CA GLY A 33 9.59 -6.97 0.66
C GLY A 33 10.43 -7.76 -0.35
N LEU A 34 10.50 -7.30 -1.60
CA LEU A 34 11.39 -7.89 -2.60
C LEU A 34 12.87 -7.79 -2.20
N ALA A 35 13.30 -6.62 -1.69
CA ALA A 35 14.65 -6.44 -1.19
C ALA A 35 14.95 -7.32 0.04
N LEU A 36 13.98 -7.51 0.94
CA LEU A 36 14.11 -8.43 2.07
C LEU A 36 14.32 -9.87 1.62
N PHE A 37 13.64 -10.31 0.56
CA PHE A 37 13.88 -11.64 0.00
C PHE A 37 15.27 -11.80 -0.59
N THR A 38 15.81 -10.79 -1.28
CA THR A 38 17.19 -10.87 -1.78
C THR A 38 18.20 -10.89 -0.63
N VAL A 39 17.97 -10.10 0.41
CA VAL A 39 18.83 -10.05 1.60
C VAL A 39 18.72 -11.32 2.45
N ALA A 40 17.56 -11.97 2.50
CA ALA A 40 17.33 -13.15 3.34
C ALA A 40 18.31 -14.30 3.08
N PHE A 41 18.79 -14.45 1.84
CA PHE A 41 19.78 -15.48 1.49
C PHE A 41 21.23 -15.10 1.81
N ASN A 42 21.49 -13.87 2.27
CA ASN A 42 22.83 -13.32 2.51
C ASN A 42 23.13 -13.02 4.00
N VAL A 43 22.17 -13.19 4.91
CA VAL A 43 22.29 -12.79 6.33
C VAL A 43 22.50 -13.96 7.30
N GLY A 44 22.86 -15.14 6.80
CA GLY A 44 23.18 -16.33 7.62
C GLY A 44 22.00 -16.78 8.48
N ASP A 45 22.24 -16.90 9.80
CA ASP A 45 21.24 -17.39 10.77
C ASP A 45 19.99 -16.51 10.88
N TRP A 46 20.08 -15.24 10.48
CA TRP A 46 18.93 -14.31 10.46
C TRP A 46 18.06 -14.45 9.21
N GLY A 47 18.43 -15.29 8.25
CA GLY A 47 17.72 -15.49 6.99
C GLY A 47 16.23 -15.79 7.13
N PRO A 48 15.80 -16.71 8.02
CA PRO A 48 14.38 -17.01 8.23
C PRO A 48 13.55 -15.80 8.67
N TRP A 49 14.13 -14.93 9.50
CA TRP A 49 13.46 -13.72 9.97
C TRP A 49 13.36 -12.66 8.88
N ALA A 50 14.43 -12.46 8.11
CA ALA A 50 14.40 -11.57 6.94
C ALA A 50 13.40 -12.05 5.89
N PHE A 51 13.33 -13.36 5.64
CA PHE A 51 12.36 -13.97 4.73
C PHE A 51 10.92 -13.76 5.22
N SER A 52 10.65 -14.03 6.49
CA SER A 52 9.33 -13.80 7.10
C SER A 52 8.94 -12.32 7.07
N GLY A 53 9.90 -11.41 7.31
CA GLY A 53 9.72 -9.97 7.16
C GLY A 53 9.33 -9.57 5.74
N GLY A 54 9.94 -10.19 4.72
CA GLY A 54 9.58 -10.00 3.32
C GLY A 54 8.13 -10.40 3.02
N ILE A 55 7.68 -11.55 3.54
CA ILE A 55 6.28 -12.01 3.40
C ILE A 55 5.31 -10.99 4.02
N ILE A 56 5.61 -10.51 5.23
CA ILE A 56 4.77 -9.54 5.94
C ILE A 56 4.70 -8.23 5.15
N ALA A 57 5.84 -7.73 4.66
CA ALA A 57 5.91 -6.50 3.88
C ALA A 57 5.09 -6.58 2.58
N ILE A 58 5.19 -7.69 1.83
CA ILE A 58 4.38 -7.89 0.62
C ILE A 58 2.90 -8.07 0.97
N SER A 59 2.57 -8.81 2.02
CA SER A 59 1.17 -9.01 2.41
C SER A 59 0.52 -7.67 2.77
N LEU A 60 1.23 -6.81 3.51
CA LEU A 60 0.76 -5.48 3.87
C LEU A 60 0.65 -4.54 2.66
N SER A 61 1.50 -4.67 1.63
CA SER A 61 1.34 -3.84 0.43
C SER A 61 0.00 -4.06 -0.26
N PHE A 62 -0.56 -5.27 -0.16
CA PHE A 62 -1.91 -5.53 -0.70
C PHE A 62 -3.00 -5.28 0.33
N ALA A 63 -2.80 -5.67 1.60
CA ALA A 63 -3.81 -5.54 2.64
C ALA A 63 -4.15 -4.09 2.97
N ILE A 64 -3.17 -3.17 2.92
CA ILE A 64 -3.40 -1.76 3.26
C ILE A 64 -4.42 -1.08 2.32
N PRO A 65 -4.21 -1.06 1.00
CA PRO A 65 -5.16 -0.42 0.10
C PRO A 65 -6.47 -1.19 -0.07
N THR A 66 -6.46 -2.51 0.08
CA THR A 66 -7.66 -3.34 -0.18
C THR A 66 -8.57 -3.54 1.02
N THR A 67 -8.01 -3.52 2.24
CA THR A 67 -8.76 -3.92 3.44
C THR A 67 -8.65 -2.89 4.56
N ILE A 68 -7.44 -2.40 4.86
CA ILE A 68 -7.23 -1.53 6.03
C ILE A 68 -7.76 -0.11 5.78
N LEU A 69 -7.41 0.52 4.65
CA LEU A 69 -7.90 1.87 4.35
C LEU A 69 -9.42 1.94 4.26
N PRO A 70 -10.13 1.05 3.52
CA PRO A 70 -11.59 1.03 3.53
C PRO A 70 -12.18 0.86 4.93
N ALA A 71 -11.63 -0.04 5.75
CA ALA A 71 -12.12 -0.28 7.10
C ALA A 71 -11.86 0.88 8.08
N LEU A 72 -10.89 1.75 7.79
CA LEU A 72 -10.64 2.98 8.55
C LEU A 72 -11.57 4.11 8.12
N GLU A 73 -11.85 4.22 6.81
CA GLU A 73 -12.80 5.19 6.26
C GLU A 73 -14.23 4.90 6.74
N ASP A 74 -14.65 3.64 6.84
CA ASP A 74 -15.96 3.24 7.36
C ASP A 74 -16.20 3.62 8.84
N ARG A 75 -15.13 3.97 9.57
CA ARG A 75 -15.19 4.30 11.00
C ARG A 75 -15.07 5.79 11.29
N ALA A 76 -14.76 6.61 10.29
CA ALA A 76 -14.58 8.06 10.39
C ALA A 76 -15.90 8.80 10.12
#